data_AF-A0A3M1LK98-F1
#
_entry.id   AF-A0A3M1LK98-F1
#
_cell.length_a   1.000
_cell.length_b   1.000
_cell.length_c   1.000
_cell.angle_alpha   90.00
_cell.angle_beta   90.00
_cell.angle_gamma   90.00
#
_symmetry.space_group_name_H-M   'P 1'
#
loop_
_entity.id
_entity.type
_entity.pdbx_description
1 polymer ?
#
loop_
_entity_poly.entity_id
_entity_poly.type
_entity_poly.pdbx_seq_one_letter_code
_entity_poly.pdbx_strand_id
1 'polypeptide(L)'
;GQELYFACSHPEGRLLFLDSASGRVSAAQLEWLQKELKHPEPCLLFIHHPVLYAAVPHMDNNYALENREEVAAMLQGAGRLLHLFCGHYHVDKVVAQGLLMQYITPSCFLQIDQFREKFEVDHDRVGFRIIDWEGDRLRTTVRYLDGEKL
;
A
#
# COMPACT_ATOMS: atom_id res chain seq x y z
N GLY A 1 -13.18 9.04 -14.85
CA GLY A 1 -13.37 10.12 -13.87
C GLY A 1 -12.08 10.91 -13.76
N GLN A 2 -12.09 12.04 -13.06
CA GLN A 2 -10.85 12.74 -12.69
C GLN A 2 -10.11 11.89 -11.64
N GLU A 3 -8.80 11.70 -11.80
CA GLU A 3 -7.95 11.00 -10.81
C GLU A 3 -7.77 11.87 -9.55
N LEU A 4 -7.79 11.25 -8.37
CA LEU A 4 -7.66 11.95 -7.08
C LEU A 4 -6.35 11.60 -6.37
N TYR A 5 -5.27 12.31 -6.72
CA TYR A 5 -3.97 12.22 -6.06
C TYR A 5 -3.56 13.58 -5.49
N PHE A 6 -2.96 13.59 -4.31
CA PHE A 6 -2.63 14.82 -3.58
C PHE A 6 -1.62 14.59 -2.46
N ALA A 7 -1.06 15.68 -1.94
CA ALA A 7 -0.19 15.67 -0.77
C ALA A 7 -0.85 16.43 0.39
N CYS A 8 -0.63 15.97 1.61
CA CYS A 8 -1.00 16.66 2.84
C CYS A 8 0.23 16.86 3.72
N SER A 9 0.31 18.02 4.37
CA SER A 9 1.31 18.26 5.42
C SER A 9 0.94 17.53 6.70
N HIS A 10 1.94 17.01 7.39
CA HIS A 10 1.87 16.40 8.70
C HIS A 10 3.00 16.99 9.56
N PRO A 11 2.85 17.11 10.90
CA PRO A 11 3.92 17.63 11.75
C PRO A 11 5.28 16.95 11.54
N GLU A 12 5.25 15.64 11.23
CA GLU A 12 6.45 14.83 11.00
C GLU A 12 6.95 14.81 9.55
N GLY A 13 6.21 15.37 8.59
CA GLY A 13 6.58 15.35 7.18
C GLY A 13 5.39 15.42 6.23
N ARG A 14 5.38 14.58 5.18
CA ARG A 14 4.35 14.61 4.14
C ARG A 14 3.60 13.29 4.01
N LEU A 15 2.31 13.37 3.72
CA LEU A 15 1.47 12.24 3.35
C LEU A 15 1.15 12.36 1.86
N LEU A 16 1.49 11.34 1.08
CA LEU A 16 1.32 11.32 -0.38
C LEU A 16 0.26 10.28 -0.74
N PHE A 17 -0.80 10.70 -1.41
CA PHE A 17 -1.93 9.85 -1.79
C PHE A 17 -1.98 9.69 -3.31
N LEU A 18 -1.99 8.45 -3.77
CA LEU A 18 -2.11 8.06 -5.18
C LEU A 18 -3.48 7.46 -5.46
N ASP A 19 -4.01 7.74 -6.66
CA ASP A 19 -5.21 7.10 -7.17
C ASP A 19 -4.82 5.92 -8.06
N SER A 20 -5.24 4.72 -7.67
CA SER A 20 -5.06 3.51 -8.47
C SER A 20 -6.38 2.80 -8.76
N ALA A 21 -7.53 3.45 -8.55
CA ALA A 21 -8.84 2.81 -8.67
C ALA A 21 -9.12 2.23 -10.08
N SER A 22 -8.45 2.75 -11.10
CA SER A 22 -8.50 2.24 -12.48
C SER A 22 -7.70 0.94 -12.71
N GLY A 23 -6.97 0.46 -11.70
CA GLY A 23 -6.02 -0.66 -11.84
C GLY A 23 -4.65 -0.23 -12.37
N ARG A 24 -4.39 1.07 -12.51
CA ARG A 24 -3.13 1.63 -13.02
C ARG A 24 -2.83 2.99 -12.36
N VAL A 25 -1.55 3.33 -12.20
CA VAL A 25 -1.11 4.71 -11.87
C VAL A 25 -0.72 5.42 -13.17
N SER A 26 -1.30 6.59 -13.45
CA SER A 26 -1.04 7.30 -14.71
C SER A 26 0.36 7.93 -14.76
N ALA A 27 0.83 8.26 -15.97
CA ALA A 27 2.08 8.98 -16.16
C ALA A 27 2.07 10.35 -15.44
N ALA A 28 0.93 11.04 -15.43
CA ALA A 28 0.78 12.32 -14.74
C ALA A 28 0.97 12.15 -13.22
N GLN A 29 0.42 11.09 -12.63
CA GLN A 29 0.64 10.74 -11.23
C GLN A 29 2.10 10.39 -10.93
N LEU A 30 2.77 9.64 -11.81
CA LEU A 30 4.19 9.30 -11.66
C LEU A 30 5.09 10.53 -11.73
N GLU A 31 4.85 11.45 -12.67
CA GLU A 31 5.58 12.71 -12.76
C GLU A 31 5.35 13.61 -11.55
N TRP A 32 4.10 13.67 -11.06
CA TRP A 32 3.77 14.37 -9.82
C TRP A 32 4.51 13.76 -8.63
N LEU A 33 4.45 12.44 -8.46
CA LEU A 33 5.10 11.73 -7.36
C LEU A 33 6.62 11.89 -7.38
N GLN A 34 7.26 11.87 -8.56
CA GLN A 34 8.69 12.15 -8.68
C GLN A 34 9.05 13.57 -8.21
N LYS A 35 8.18 14.56 -8.41
CA LYS A 35 8.40 15.92 -7.88
C LYS A 35 8.25 15.94 -6.36
N GLU A 36 7.22 15.28 -5.84
CA GLU A 36 6.96 15.17 -4.40
C GLU A 36 8.12 14.48 -3.66
N LEU A 37 8.69 13.42 -4.23
CA LEU A 37 9.76 12.65 -3.62
C LEU A 37 11.11 13.39 -3.57
N LYS A 38 11.29 14.47 -4.34
CA LYS A 38 12.47 15.35 -4.28
C LYS A 38 12.47 16.25 -3.04
N HIS A 39 11.35 16.40 -2.35
CA HIS A 39 11.33 17.12 -1.10
C HIS A 39 12.13 16.36 -0.03
N PRO A 40 12.96 17.07 0.76
CA PRO A 40 13.84 16.43 1.75
C PRO A 40 13.07 15.89 2.96
N GLU A 41 11.83 16.34 3.15
CA GLU A 41 10.97 15.89 4.25
C GLU A 41 10.66 14.39 4.13
N PRO A 42 10.64 13.65 5.25
CA PRO A 42 10.19 12.27 5.24
C PRO A 42 8.71 12.22 4.79
N CYS A 43 8.32 11.10 4.18
CA CYS A 43 6.96 10.95 3.70
C CYS A 43 6.43 9.53 3.86
N LEU A 44 5.12 9.43 4.04
CA LEU A 44 4.37 8.17 3.95
C LEU A 44 3.53 8.19 2.67
N LEU A 45 3.54 7.07 1.94
CA LEU A 45 2.79 6.92 0.70
C LEU A 45 1.56 6.05 0.94
N PHE A 46 0.45 6.40 0.28
CA PHE A 46 -0.81 5.68 0.34
C PHE A 46 -1.31 5.42 -1.07
N ILE A 47 -1.63 4.16 -1.36
CA ILE A 47 -2.18 3.70 -2.64
C ILE A 47 -3.13 2.53 -2.38
N HIS A 48 -4.18 2.34 -3.18
CA HIS A 48 -5.06 1.18 -2.98
C HIS A 48 -4.35 -0.15 -3.29
N HIS A 49 -3.72 -0.25 -4.47
CA HIS A 49 -3.12 -1.49 -4.95
C HIS A 49 -1.66 -1.67 -4.47
N PRO A 50 -1.25 -2.88 -4.06
CA PRO A 50 0.16 -3.24 -3.90
C PRO A 50 0.97 -3.02 -5.18
N VAL A 51 2.21 -2.53 -5.01
CA VAL A 51 3.19 -2.35 -6.09
C VAL A 51 4.26 -3.45 -6.08
N LEU A 52 4.51 -4.07 -4.92
CA LEU A 52 5.37 -5.24 -4.78
C LEU A 52 4.52 -6.51 -4.75
N TYR A 53 5.06 -7.59 -5.33
CA TYR A 53 4.50 -8.94 -5.17
C TYR A 53 4.35 -9.28 -3.69
N ALA A 54 3.21 -9.84 -3.32
CA ALA A 54 2.89 -10.13 -1.93
C ALA A 54 2.84 -11.62 -1.61
N ALA A 55 3.10 -12.51 -2.57
CA ALA A 55 2.87 -13.94 -2.41
C ALA A 55 1.43 -14.21 -1.91
N VAL A 56 0.46 -13.58 -2.58
CA VAL A 56 -0.98 -13.85 -2.44
C VAL A 56 -1.44 -14.29 -3.82
N PRO A 57 -1.29 -15.58 -4.19
CA PRO A 57 -1.33 -16.03 -5.59
C PRO A 57 -2.59 -15.61 -6.34
N HIS A 58 -3.76 -15.74 -5.71
CA HIS A 58 -5.02 -15.30 -6.31
C HIS A 58 -4.99 -13.82 -6.71
N MET A 59 -4.48 -12.94 -5.84
CA MET A 59 -4.46 -11.51 -6.09
C MET A 59 -3.30 -11.08 -7.00
N ASP A 60 -2.10 -11.60 -6.76
CA ASP A 60 -0.89 -11.27 -7.53
C ASP A 60 -1.01 -11.64 -9.01
N ASN A 61 -1.73 -12.71 -9.33
CA ASN A 61 -1.86 -13.22 -10.69
C ASN A 61 -3.03 -12.61 -11.46
N ASN A 62 -4.11 -12.20 -10.77
CA ASN A 62 -5.37 -11.83 -11.43
C ASN A 62 -5.78 -10.37 -11.22
N TYR A 63 -5.32 -9.73 -10.13
CA TYR A 63 -5.81 -8.42 -9.69
C TYR A 63 -4.68 -7.48 -9.27
N ALA A 64 -3.44 -7.72 -9.72
CA ALA A 64 -2.33 -6.82 -9.46
C ALA A 64 -2.53 -5.46 -10.16
N LEU A 65 -1.89 -4.41 -9.63
CA LEU A 65 -1.76 -3.14 -10.33
C LEU A 65 -1.03 -3.38 -11.66
N GLU A 66 -1.61 -2.93 -12.78
CA GLU A 66 -1.15 -3.24 -14.13
C GLU A 66 0.30 -2.80 -14.34
N ASN A 67 0.64 -1.56 -13.95
CA ASN A 67 1.98 -1.01 -14.08
C ASN A 67 2.77 -1.04 -12.77
N ARG A 68 2.57 -2.05 -11.91
CA ARG A 68 3.26 -2.16 -10.62
C ARG A 68 4.78 -2.10 -10.72
N GLU A 69 5.37 -2.68 -11.76
CA GLU A 69 6.83 -2.72 -11.93
C GLU A 69 7.40 -1.32 -12.22
N GLU A 70 6.70 -0.52 -13.03
CA GLU A 70 7.03 0.88 -13.30
C GLU A 70 6.98 1.71 -12.02
N VAL A 71 5.91 1.56 -11.24
CA VAL A 71 5.72 2.28 -9.97
C VAL A 71 6.79 1.86 -8.96
N ALA A 72 7.03 0.56 -8.80
CA ALA A 72 8.03 0.01 -7.88
C ALA A 72 9.45 0.46 -8.23
N ALA A 73 9.82 0.42 -9.52
CA ALA A 73 11.13 0.87 -9.99
C ALA A 73 11.36 2.37 -9.71
N MET A 74 10.35 3.21 -9.97
CA MET A 74 10.41 4.65 -9.66
C MET A 74 10.59 4.89 -8.16
N LEU A 75 9.80 4.20 -7.31
CA LEU A 75 9.90 4.32 -5.85
C LEU A 75 11.27 3.87 -5.32
N GLN A 76 11.79 2.75 -5.82
CA GLN A 76 13.13 2.26 -5.45
C GLN A 76 14.24 3.21 -5.91
N GLY A 77 14.04 3.92 -7.02
CA GLY A 77 14.93 4.94 -7.54
C GLY A 77 14.99 6.22 -6.69
N ALA A 78 14.12 6.40 -5.69
CA ALA A 78 14.13 7.58 -4.83
C ALA A 78 15.38 7.67 -3.92
N GLY A 79 16.13 6.58 -3.75
CA GLY A 79 17.39 6.57 -3.01
C GLY A 79 17.24 6.76 -1.50
N ARG A 80 16.02 6.60 -0.96
CA ARG A 80 15.72 6.70 0.48
C ARG A 80 14.69 5.66 0.90
N LEU A 81 14.63 5.38 2.21
CA LEU A 81 13.61 4.52 2.79
C LEU A 81 12.22 5.13 2.55
N LEU A 82 11.32 4.35 1.94
CA LEU A 82 9.93 4.72 1.70
C LEU A 82 8.99 3.70 2.35
N HIS A 83 7.94 4.20 2.99
CA HIS A 83 6.87 3.40 3.55
C HIS A 83 5.60 3.61 2.73
N LEU A 84 5.11 2.53 2.12
CA LEU A 84 3.93 2.49 1.27
C LEU A 84 2.83 1.68 1.95
N PHE A 85 1.72 2.32 2.26
CA PHE A 85 0.53 1.67 2.81
C PHE A 85 -0.48 1.42 1.70
N CYS A 86 -0.96 0.18 1.63
CA CYS A 86 -1.95 -0.24 0.66
C CYS A 86 -2.99 -1.19 1.23
N GLY A 87 -3.99 -1.52 0.42
CA GLY A 87 -5.07 -2.45 0.75
C GLY A 87 -5.22 -3.47 -0.36
N HIS A 88 -6.45 -3.58 -0.90
CA HIS A 88 -6.83 -4.39 -2.07
C HIS A 88 -6.77 -5.91 -1.86
N TYR A 89 -5.68 -6.45 -1.30
CA TYR A 89 -5.48 -7.89 -1.17
C TYR A 89 -6.19 -8.50 0.04
N HIS A 90 -6.78 -7.68 0.92
CA HIS A 90 -7.54 -8.15 2.07
C HIS A 90 -6.73 -9.13 2.96
N VAL A 91 -5.48 -8.75 3.27
CA VAL A 91 -4.58 -9.51 4.15
C VAL A 91 -3.75 -8.53 4.99
N ASP A 92 -3.31 -8.95 6.18
CA ASP A 92 -2.19 -8.29 6.86
C ASP A 92 -0.88 -8.83 6.31
N LYS A 93 -0.14 -8.01 5.58
CA LYS A 93 1.16 -8.41 5.05
C LYS A 93 2.13 -7.25 4.98
N VAL A 94 3.40 -7.54 5.29
CA VAL A 94 4.51 -6.60 5.12
C VAL A 94 5.52 -7.21 4.17
N VAL A 95 5.88 -6.46 3.14
CA VAL A 95 6.86 -6.87 2.12
C VAL A 95 7.92 -5.80 2.02
N ALA A 96 9.19 -6.21 1.97
CA ALA A 96 10.31 -5.32 1.78
C ALA A 96 11.06 -5.68 0.50
N GLN A 97 11.37 -4.69 -0.32
CA GLN A 97 12.28 -4.84 -1.45
C GLN A 97 13.22 -3.63 -1.54
N GLY A 98 14.49 -3.84 -1.19
CA GLY A 98 15.46 -2.75 -1.06
C GLY A 98 15.04 -1.74 0.02
N LEU A 99 14.92 -0.47 -0.36
CA LEU A 99 14.50 0.63 0.51
C LEU A 99 12.99 0.89 0.48
N LEU A 100 12.19 0.02 -0.16
CA LEU A 100 10.73 0.15 -0.20
C LEU A 100 10.08 -0.86 0.76
N MET A 101 9.37 -0.33 1.75
CA MET A 101 8.54 -1.10 2.69
C MET A 101 7.07 -0.96 2.29
N GLN A 102 6.42 -2.08 1.96
CA GLN A 102 5.01 -2.14 1.62
C GLN A 102 4.21 -2.80 2.74
N TYR A 103 3.14 -2.14 3.16
CA TYR A 103 2.21 -2.60 4.21
C TYR A 103 0.82 -2.78 3.61
N ILE A 104 0.43 -4.03 3.38
CA ILE A 104 -0.94 -4.38 3.00
C ILE A 104 -1.78 -4.39 4.27
N THR A 105 -2.82 -3.58 4.29
CA THR A 105 -3.75 -3.42 5.40
C THR A 105 -4.93 -4.37 5.21
N PRO A 106 -5.33 -5.12 6.25
CA PRO A 106 -6.50 -5.99 6.17
C PRO A 106 -7.76 -5.20 5.85
N SER A 107 -8.75 -5.91 5.33
CA SER A 107 -10.04 -5.32 5.00
C SER A 107 -10.91 -5.12 6.24
N CYS A 108 -11.84 -4.17 6.15
CA CYS A 108 -12.90 -4.00 7.13
C CYS A 108 -14.09 -4.95 6.91
N PHE A 109 -13.98 -5.97 6.04
CA PHE A 109 -15.09 -6.89 5.74
C PHE A 109 -14.70 -8.37 5.74
N LEU A 110 -13.87 -8.82 4.82
CA LEU A 110 -13.39 -10.20 4.78
C LEU A 110 -11.93 -10.24 4.40
N GLN A 111 -11.22 -11.29 4.84
CA GLN A 111 -9.85 -11.55 4.44
C GLN A 111 -9.79 -12.68 3.41
N ILE A 112 -8.88 -12.54 2.44
CA ILE A 112 -8.67 -13.53 1.38
C ILE A 112 -7.61 -14.53 1.85
N ASP A 113 -7.80 -15.82 1.56
CA ASP A 113 -6.79 -16.84 1.83
C ASP A 113 -5.51 -16.54 1.03
N GLN A 114 -4.43 -16.30 1.76
CA GLN A 114 -3.16 -15.87 1.20
C GLN A 114 -2.37 -16.96 0.46
N PHE A 115 -2.80 -18.22 0.53
CA PHE A 115 -2.09 -19.36 -0.05
C PHE A 115 -2.82 -19.99 -1.24
N ARG A 116 -4.08 -19.64 -1.46
CA ARG A 116 -4.90 -20.22 -2.53
C ARG A 116 -4.71 -19.50 -3.86
N GLU A 117 -4.75 -20.27 -4.94
CA GLU A 117 -4.72 -19.74 -6.32
C GLU A 117 -6.10 -19.23 -6.77
N LYS A 118 -7.16 -19.82 -6.23
CA LYS A 118 -8.55 -19.41 -6.44
C LYS A 118 -9.02 -18.57 -5.26
N PHE A 119 -10.05 -17.75 -5.51
CA PHE A 119 -10.68 -16.98 -4.46
C PHE A 119 -11.23 -17.90 -3.37
N GLU A 120 -10.73 -17.74 -2.16
CA GLU A 120 -11.24 -18.37 -0.94
C GLU A 120 -11.20 -17.32 0.18
N VAL A 121 -12.21 -17.34 1.04
CA VAL A 121 -12.27 -16.50 2.24
C VAL A 121 -11.51 -17.20 3.36
N ASP A 122 -10.58 -16.50 4.01
CA ASP A 122 -9.89 -17.01 5.21
C ASP A 122 -10.77 -16.80 6.46
N HIS A 123 -11.24 -15.56 6.66
CA HIS A 123 -12.17 -15.21 7.73
C HIS A 123 -12.84 -13.85 7.48
N ASP A 124 -13.90 -13.52 8.23
CA ASP A 124 -14.64 -12.26 8.12
C ASP A 124 -14.25 -11.20 9.17
N ARG A 125 -13.28 -11.49 10.05
CA ARG A 125 -12.85 -10.51 11.05
C ARG A 125 -12.40 -9.20 10.39
N VAL A 126 -13.02 -8.12 10.84
CA VAL A 126 -12.69 -6.74 10.48
C VAL A 126 -11.29 -6.43 10.98
N GLY A 127 -10.40 -5.97 10.09
CA GLY A 127 -9.05 -5.55 10.44
C GLY A 127 -8.80 -4.09 10.07
N PHE A 128 -7.95 -3.42 10.83
CA PHE A 128 -7.41 -2.10 10.50
C PHE A 128 -5.96 -1.97 10.97
N ARG A 129 -5.23 -1.01 10.39
CA ARG A 129 -3.84 -0.69 10.76
C ARG A 129 -3.77 0.67 11.43
N ILE A 130 -3.15 0.70 12.61
CA ILE A 130 -2.76 1.92 13.31
C ILE A 130 -1.35 2.28 12.85
N ILE A 131 -1.13 3.55 12.51
CA ILE A 131 0.16 4.09 12.08
C ILE A 131 0.52 5.20 13.07
N ASP A 132 1.54 4.95 13.88
CA ASP A 132 2.11 5.92 14.81
C ASP A 132 3.41 6.45 14.20
N TRP A 133 3.43 7.74 13.87
CA TRP A 133 4.57 8.40 13.24
C TRP A 133 5.03 9.57 14.11
N GLU A 134 6.26 9.49 14.62
CA GLU A 134 6.89 10.47 15.51
C GLU A 134 8.37 10.63 15.13
N GLY A 135 8.76 11.79 14.59
CA GLY A 135 10.09 12.04 14.07
C GLY A 135 10.52 11.02 13.01
N ASP A 136 11.67 10.38 13.26
CA ASP A 136 12.24 9.32 12.42
C ASP A 136 11.64 7.93 12.71
N ARG A 137 10.75 7.82 13.70
CA ARG A 137 10.20 6.56 14.15
C ARG A 137 8.81 6.33 13.57
N LEU A 138 8.68 5.25 12.81
CA LEU A 138 7.40 4.73 12.34
C LEU A 138 7.09 3.41 13.04
N ARG A 139 5.95 3.35 13.72
CA ARG A 139 5.38 2.11 14.25
C ARG A 139 4.04 1.86 13.60
N THR A 140 3.78 0.60 13.30
CA THR A 140 2.52 0.21 12.65
C THR A 140 2.06 -1.08 13.29
N THR A 141 0.76 -1.13 13.60
CA THR A 141 0.15 -2.27 14.26
C THR A 141 -1.17 -2.61 13.62
N VAL A 142 -1.40 -3.89 13.32
CA VAL A 142 -2.71 -4.36 12.89
C VAL A 142 -3.54 -4.79 14.10
N ARG A 143 -4.83 -4.43 14.04
CA ARG A 143 -5.86 -4.85 14.99
C ARG A 143 -6.97 -5.52 14.21
N TYR A 144 -7.28 -6.74 14.60
CA TYR A 144 -8.52 -7.40 14.21
C TYR A 144 -9.53 -7.22 15.32
N LEU A 145 -10.75 -6.87 14.96
CA LEU A 145 -11.90 -6.94 15.86
C LEU A 145 -12.35 -8.39 15.96
N ASP A 146 -13.03 -8.72 17.06
CA ASP A 146 -13.63 -10.04 17.23
C ASP A 146 -14.64 -10.32 16.10
N GLY A 147 -14.62 -11.54 15.58
CA GLY A 147 -15.48 -12.04 14.50
C GLY A 147 -15.43 -13.56 14.45
N GLU A 148 -16.34 -14.19 13.71
CA GLU A 148 -16.45 -15.65 13.64
C GLU A 148 -15.59 -16.21 12.48
N LYS A 149 -15.01 -17.41 12.62
CA LYS A 149 -14.45 -18.10 11.44
C LYS A 149 -15.63 -18.64 10.64
N LEU A 150 -15.76 -18.22 9.38
CA LEU A 150 -16.71 -18.81 8.42
C LEU A 150 -16.23 -20.19 7.95
#